data_AF-A0A645BA31-F1
#
_entry.id   AF-A0A645BA31-F1
#
_cell.length_a   1.000
_cell.length_b   1.000
_cell.length_c   1.000
_cell.angle_alpha   90.00
_cell.angle_beta   90.00
_cell.angle_gamma   90.00
#
_symmetry.space_group_name_H-M   'P 1'
#
loop_
_entity.id
_entity.type
_entity.pdbx_description
1 polymer ?
#
loop_
_entity_poly.entity_id
_entity_poly.type
_entity_poly.pdbx_seq_one_letter_code
_entity_poly.pdbx_strand_id
1 'polypeptide(L)'
;MVNTKEKAETFSRLYKNLWIEVTPYQLDLMKHCIGLDYKKRPYRNYFCTSSDDEDWNELVGKGLAIKSNKEPNNGCIYFWLSRQGVEYTLGKSVSDKVYKEM
;
A
#
# COMPACT_ATOMS: atom_id res chain seq x y z
N MET A 1 3.15 11.49 26.62
CA MET A 1 2.73 12.87 26.26
C MET A 1 2.34 12.84 24.79
N VAL A 2 1.16 13.31 24.42
CA VAL A 2 0.74 13.30 23.03
C VAL A 2 1.44 14.45 22.30
N ASN A 3 2.29 14.14 21.32
CA ASN A 3 2.95 15.14 20.51
C ASN A 3 1.97 15.68 19.44
N THR A 4 1.55 16.93 19.58
CA THR A 4 0.62 17.61 18.65
C THR A 4 1.13 17.61 17.22
N LYS A 5 2.46 17.71 17.01
CA LYS A 5 3.07 17.70 15.68
C LYS A 5 2.90 16.34 15.00
N GLU A 6 3.19 15.24 15.71
CA GLU A 6 3.03 13.88 15.20
C GLU A 6 1.57 13.56 14.84
N LYS A 7 0.62 14.07 15.64
CA LYS A 7 -0.82 13.97 15.32
C LYS A 7 -1.18 14.74 14.05
N ALA A 8 -0.67 15.96 13.88
CA ALA A 8 -0.91 16.76 12.69
C ALA A 8 -0.32 16.09 11.44
N GLU A 9 0.88 15.51 11.55
CA GLU A 9 1.53 14.74 10.46
C GLU A 9 0.71 13.50 10.08
N THR A 10 0.24 12.74 11.08
CA THR A 10 -0.61 11.56 10.85
C THR A 10 -1.94 11.95 10.22
N PHE A 11 -2.58 13.02 10.72
CA PHE A 11 -3.82 13.54 10.15
C PHE A 11 -3.62 13.97 8.70
N SER A 12 -2.60 14.79 8.43
CA SER A 12 -2.28 15.26 7.07
C SER A 12 -2.05 14.09 6.11
N ARG A 13 -1.34 13.05 6.57
CA ARG A 13 -1.10 11.83 5.79
C ARG A 13 -2.40 11.09 5.49
N LEU A 14 -3.23 10.80 6.50
CA LEU A 14 -4.48 10.08 6.30
C LEU A 14 -5.52 10.90 5.51
N TYR A 15 -5.56 12.21 5.69
CA TYR A 15 -6.49 13.11 5.00
C TYR A 15 -6.28 13.11 3.48
N LYS A 16 -5.04 12.88 3.00
CA LYS A 16 -4.77 12.69 1.57
C LYS A 16 -5.62 11.58 0.94
N ASN A 17 -5.97 10.54 1.70
CA ASN A 17 -6.78 9.42 1.19
C ASN A 17 -8.18 9.84 0.73
N LEU A 18 -8.73 10.94 1.25
CA LEU A 18 -10.05 11.45 0.85
C LEU A 18 -10.11 11.92 -0.60
N TRP A 19 -8.95 12.21 -1.21
CA TRP A 19 -8.83 12.74 -2.56
C TRP A 19 -8.25 11.73 -3.54
N ILE A 20 -8.01 10.48 -3.08
CA ILE A 20 -7.48 9.42 -3.93
C ILE A 20 -8.65 8.50 -4.29
N GLU A 21 -8.98 8.43 -5.56
CA GLU A 21 -9.98 7.49 -6.07
C GLU A 21 -9.31 6.14 -6.32
N VAL A 22 -9.79 5.09 -5.65
CA VAL A 22 -9.34 3.71 -5.85
C VAL A 22 -10.55 2.89 -6.25
N THR A 23 -10.45 2.13 -7.34
CA THR A 23 -11.56 1.29 -7.79
C THR A 23 -11.77 0.13 -6.79
N PRO A 24 -12.97 -0.46 -6.73
CA PRO A 24 -13.20 -1.65 -5.90
C PRO A 24 -12.21 -2.79 -6.21
N TYR A 25 -11.87 -2.98 -7.49
CA TYR A 25 -10.90 -3.98 -7.92
C TYR A 25 -9.49 -3.69 -7.40
N GLN A 26 -9.02 -2.45 -7.54
CA GLN A 26 -7.73 -2.03 -6.98
C GLN A 26 -7.67 -2.21 -5.48
N LEU A 27 -8.75 -1.88 -4.77
CA LEU A 27 -8.82 -2.10 -3.32
C LEU A 27 -8.72 -3.59 -2.98
N ASP A 28 -9.30 -4.48 -3.77
CA ASP A 28 -9.17 -5.92 -3.58
C ASP A 28 -7.74 -6.41 -3.89
N LEU A 29 -7.08 -5.90 -4.93
CA LEU A 29 -5.65 -6.14 -5.17
C LEU A 29 -4.78 -5.69 -3.99
N MET A 30 -5.08 -4.52 -3.42
CA MET A 30 -4.37 -3.99 -2.25
C MET A 30 -4.56 -4.90 -1.02
N LYS A 31 -5.79 -5.34 -0.73
CA LYS A 31 -6.08 -6.31 0.35
C LYS A 31 -5.36 -7.63 0.13
N HIS A 32 -5.37 -8.13 -1.11
CA HIS A 32 -4.70 -9.36 -1.49
C HIS A 32 -3.20 -9.25 -1.22
N CYS A 33 -2.56 -8.19 -1.72
CA CYS A 33 -1.12 -7.94 -1.58
C CYS A 33 -0.64 -8.06 -0.13
N ILE A 34 -1.43 -7.54 0.82
CA ILE A 34 -1.08 -7.58 2.25
C ILE A 34 -1.65 -8.80 2.99
N GLY A 35 -2.35 -9.70 2.29
CA GLY A 35 -2.82 -10.98 2.81
C GLY A 35 -4.10 -10.91 3.64
N LEU A 36 -4.93 -9.88 3.45
CA LEU A 36 -6.18 -9.71 4.20
C LEU A 36 -7.29 -10.66 3.76
N ASP A 37 -7.20 -11.26 2.58
CA ASP A 37 -8.17 -12.25 2.10
C ASP A 37 -8.16 -13.53 2.96
N TYR A 38 -7.03 -13.81 3.61
CA TYR A 38 -6.83 -15.03 4.41
C TYR A 38 -6.80 -14.76 5.92
N LYS A 39 -6.42 -13.54 6.34
CA LYS A 39 -6.26 -13.20 7.76
C LYS A 39 -6.77 -11.80 8.06
N LYS A 40 -7.22 -11.59 9.29
CA LYS A 40 -7.64 -10.26 9.79
C LYS A 40 -6.48 -9.27 10.00
N ARG A 41 -5.24 -9.71 9.82
CA ARG A 41 -4.02 -8.88 10.01
C ARG A 41 -3.08 -9.07 8.84
N PRO A 42 -2.48 -7.98 8.33
CA PRO A 42 -1.44 -8.07 7.33
C PRO A 42 -0.26 -8.92 7.80
N TYR A 43 0.31 -9.72 6.91
CA TYR A 43 1.47 -10.57 7.20
C TYR A 43 2.49 -10.67 6.06
N ARG A 44 2.23 -9.95 4.96
CA ARG A 44 3.09 -9.80 3.79
C ARG A 44 2.87 -8.40 3.20
N ASN A 45 3.71 -7.99 2.26
CA ASN A 45 3.49 -6.82 1.42
C ASN A 45 4.27 -6.93 0.11
N TYR A 46 3.86 -7.85 -0.76
CA TYR A 46 4.47 -8.00 -2.09
C TYR A 46 3.52 -8.74 -3.04
N PHE A 47 3.60 -8.39 -4.33
CA PHE A 47 2.83 -9.00 -5.41
C PHE A 47 3.72 -9.09 -6.66
N CYS A 48 3.87 -10.28 -7.28
CA CYS A 48 4.53 -10.39 -8.59
C CYS A 48 3.49 -10.45 -9.70
N THR A 49 3.64 -9.59 -10.69
CA THR A 49 2.81 -9.56 -11.92
C THR A 49 3.64 -8.99 -13.06
N SER A 50 3.05 -8.81 -14.24
CA SER A 50 3.69 -8.12 -15.36
C SER A 50 4.14 -6.70 -14.98
N SER A 51 5.23 -6.22 -15.59
CA SER A 51 5.64 -4.82 -15.45
C SER A 51 4.60 -3.83 -15.98
N ASP A 52 3.76 -4.24 -16.92
CA ASP A 52 2.77 -3.40 -17.57
C ASP A 52 1.36 -3.54 -16.96
N ASP A 53 1.24 -4.13 -15.77
CA ASP A 53 -0.03 -4.28 -15.05
C ASP A 53 -0.65 -2.90 -14.75
N GLU A 54 -1.77 -2.59 -15.43
CA GLU A 54 -2.35 -1.23 -15.47
C GLU A 54 -2.78 -0.76 -14.07
N ASP A 55 -3.47 -1.60 -13.32
CA ASP A 55 -3.97 -1.27 -11.98
C ASP A 55 -2.83 -1.00 -10.99
N TRP A 56 -1.78 -1.84 -11.01
CA TRP A 56 -0.64 -1.63 -10.14
C TRP A 56 0.17 -0.39 -10.51
N ASN A 57 0.32 -0.09 -11.80
CA ASN A 57 0.99 1.13 -12.24
C ASN A 57 0.14 2.38 -11.91
N GLU A 58 -1.19 2.31 -11.98
CA GLU A 58 -2.07 3.41 -11.56
C GLU A 58 -1.96 3.65 -10.03
N LEU A 59 -1.91 2.58 -9.22
CA LEU A 59 -1.69 2.68 -7.78
C LEU A 59 -0.31 3.29 -7.44
N VAL A 60 0.72 3.03 -8.24
CA VAL A 60 2.03 3.70 -8.15
C VAL A 60 1.89 5.19 -8.47
N GLY A 61 1.18 5.54 -9.55
CA GLY A 61 0.89 6.93 -9.92
C GLY A 61 0.15 7.71 -8.83
N LYS A 62 -0.72 7.03 -8.07
CA LYS A 62 -1.42 7.57 -6.89
C LYS A 62 -0.56 7.64 -5.62
N GLY A 63 0.66 7.11 -5.64
CA GLY A 63 1.55 7.03 -4.47
C GLY A 63 1.14 5.97 -3.43
N LEU A 64 0.20 5.08 -3.78
CA LEU A 64 -0.28 4.01 -2.90
C LEU A 64 0.55 2.73 -3.03
N ALA A 65 1.28 2.56 -4.14
CA ALA A 65 2.17 1.43 -4.35
C ALA A 65 3.57 1.88 -4.78
N ILE A 66 4.52 0.95 -4.70
CA ILE A 66 5.89 1.08 -5.18
C ILE A 66 6.14 -0.09 -6.12
N LYS A 67 6.74 0.21 -7.27
CA LYS A 67 7.22 -0.77 -8.25
C LYS A 67 8.70 -1.04 -8.01
N SER A 68 9.10 -2.30 -8.02
CA SER A 68 10.51 -2.69 -8.01
C SER A 68 11.25 -2.11 -9.22
N ASN A 69 12.51 -1.76 -9.06
CA ASN A 69 13.40 -1.43 -10.19
C ASN A 69 14.11 -2.66 -10.77
N LYS A 70 13.82 -3.84 -10.23
CA LYS A 70 14.43 -5.12 -10.62
C LYS A 70 13.36 -6.11 -11.01
N GLU A 71 13.60 -6.81 -12.11
CA GLU A 71 12.83 -7.98 -12.51
C GLU A 71 13.43 -9.22 -11.82
N PRO A 72 12.73 -9.83 -10.85
CA PRO A 72 13.21 -11.03 -10.17
C PRO A 72 13.33 -12.24 -11.09
N ASN A 73 12.44 -12.39 -12.09
CA ASN A 73 12.39 -13.53 -13.01
C ASN A 73 11.55 -13.20 -14.26
N ASN A 74 12.03 -13.61 -15.44
CA ASN A 74 11.30 -13.80 -16.71
C ASN A 74 9.98 -13.01 -16.87
N GLY A 75 10.06 -11.68 -16.90
CA GLY A 75 8.90 -10.82 -17.23
C GLY A 75 7.87 -10.61 -16.12
N CYS A 76 8.15 -11.01 -14.86
CA CYS A 76 7.39 -10.50 -13.71
C CYS A 76 8.22 -9.51 -12.89
N ILE A 77 7.55 -8.51 -12.32
CA ILE A 77 8.11 -7.51 -11.43
C ILE A 77 7.34 -7.51 -10.11
N TYR A 78 8.02 -7.14 -9.03
CA TYR A 78 7.36 -6.97 -7.75
C TYR A 78 6.78 -5.57 -7.58
N PHE A 79 5.56 -5.54 -7.04
CA PHE A 79 4.94 -4.36 -6.46
C PHE A 79 4.70 -4.59 -4.97
N TRP A 80 4.68 -3.52 -4.19
CA TRP A 80 4.22 -3.53 -2.81
C TRP A 80 3.52 -2.23 -2.47
N LEU A 81 2.64 -2.24 -1.47
CA LEU A 81 2.00 -1.03 -1.02
C LEU A 81 3.01 -0.13 -0.32
N SER A 82 2.92 1.17 -0.59
CA SER A 82 3.58 2.18 0.25
C SER A 82 2.92 2.19 1.64
N ARG A 83 3.54 2.86 2.63
CA ARG A 83 2.88 3.04 3.94
C ARG A 83 1.51 3.70 3.78
N GLN A 84 1.38 4.66 2.87
CA GLN A 84 0.11 5.29 2.55
C GLN A 84 -0.90 4.27 2.01
N GLY A 85 -0.48 3.39 1.08
CA GLY A 85 -1.33 2.32 0.54
C GLY A 85 -1.81 1.33 1.60
N VAL A 86 -0.92 0.93 2.52
CA VAL A 86 -1.30 0.07 3.66
C VAL A 86 -2.33 0.77 4.56
N GLU A 87 -2.09 2.04 4.90
CA GLU A 87 -3.01 2.82 5.73
C GLU A 87 -4.36 3.06 5.05
N TYR A 88 -4.36 3.32 3.73
CA TYR A 88 -5.56 3.41 2.90
C TYR A 88 -6.36 2.10 2.96
N THR A 89 -5.70 0.97 2.71
CA THR A 89 -6.32 -0.37 2.70
C THR A 89 -6.94 -0.71 4.05
N LEU A 90 -6.27 -0.36 5.15
CA LEU A 90 -6.71 -0.68 6.51
C LEU A 90 -7.69 0.34 7.10
N GLY A 91 -7.82 1.52 6.49
CA GLY A 91 -8.60 2.64 7.04
C GLY A 91 -8.04 3.19 8.37
N LYS A 92 -6.75 2.98 8.66
CA LYS A 92 -6.10 3.42 9.91
C LYS A 92 -4.61 3.60 9.75
N SER A 93 -4.01 4.42 10.61
CA SER A 93 -2.56 4.59 10.67
C SER A 93 -1.84 3.29 11.09
N VAL A 94 -0.66 3.06 10.51
CA VAL A 94 0.28 2.03 10.96
C VAL A 94 1.60 2.68 11.37
N SER A 95 2.34 2.07 12.31
CA SER A 95 3.66 2.55 12.69
C SER A 95 4.72 2.18 11.64
N ASP A 96 5.82 2.93 11.59
CA ASP A 96 6.94 2.60 10.69
C ASP A 96 7.53 1.24 10.98
N LYS A 97 7.55 0.83 12.25
CA LYS A 97 8.01 -0.50 12.65
C LYS A 97 7.14 -1.59 12.02
N VAL A 98 5.82 -1.49 12.19
CA VAL A 98 4.88 -2.47 11.62
C VAL A 98 5.01 -2.51 10.09
N TYR A 99 5.07 -1.36 9.43
CA TYR A 99 5.22 -1.31 7.97
C TYR A 99 6.52 -1.96 7.47
N LYS A 100 7.64 -1.78 8.19
CA LYS A 100 8.95 -2.38 7.83
C LYS A 100 9.04 -3.88 8.12
N GLU A 101 8.20 -4.40 9.00
CA GLU A 101 8.14 -5.82 9.37
C GLU A 101 7.19 -6.64 8.47
N MET A 102 6.42 -5.98 7.59
CA MET A 102 5.56 -6.60 6.58
C MET A 102 6.35 -7.04 5.34
#